data_AF-A0A9D1CKC1-F1
#
_entry.id   AF-A0A9D1CKC1-F1
#
_cell.length_a   1.000
_cell.length_b   1.000
_cell.length_c   1.000
_cell.angle_alpha   90.00
_cell.angle_beta   90.00
_cell.angle_gamma   90.00
#
_symmetry.space_group_name_H-M   'P 1'
#
loop_
_entity.id
_entity.type
_entity.pdbx_description
1 polymer ?
#
loop_
_entity_poly.entity_id
_entity_poly.type
_entity_poly.pdbx_seq_one_letter_code
_entity_poly.pdbx_strand_id
1 'polypeptide(L)'
;MIYDLDVKGMRKMIRKFSRTAYGRTVFTLAYAAFFFFLILTVLFLFGMLFGSCLGVNYYTLNTLMWILGCCFAAFLSFLIGSAYYYKELRIYVKNLDE
;
A
#
# COMPACT_ATOMS: atom_id res chain seq x y z
N MET A 1 -11.45 14.58 19.33
CA MET A 1 -10.11 14.17 19.81
C MET A 1 -9.14 13.62 18.73
N ILE A 2 -9.56 13.04 17.59
CA ILE A 2 -8.72 12.97 16.36
C ILE A 2 -9.37 13.76 15.22
N TYR A 3 -10.70 13.72 15.12
CA TYR A 3 -11.48 14.47 14.13
C TYR A 3 -11.48 16.00 14.33
N ASP A 4 -11.04 16.49 15.50
CA ASP A 4 -10.89 17.92 15.79
C ASP A 4 -9.47 18.44 15.55
N LEU A 5 -8.52 17.55 15.20
CA LEU A 5 -7.18 17.98 14.87
C LEU A 5 -7.15 18.56 13.46
N ASP A 6 -6.64 19.78 13.37
CA ASP A 6 -6.24 20.39 12.12
C ASP A 6 -5.26 19.45 11.36
N VAL A 7 -5.30 19.49 10.03
CA VAL A 7 -4.57 18.57 9.14
C VAL A 7 -3.07 18.54 9.47
N LYS A 8 -2.53 19.68 9.92
CA LYS A 8 -1.14 19.81 10.38
C LYS A 8 -0.85 18.99 11.65
N GLY A 9 -1.77 18.99 12.60
CA GLY A 9 -1.68 18.22 13.84
C GLY A 9 -1.72 16.71 13.58
N MET A 10 -2.63 16.29 12.69
CA MET A 10 -2.75 14.89 12.29
C MET A 10 -1.46 14.39 11.61
N ARG A 11 -0.86 15.18 10.69
CA ARG A 11 0.44 14.85 10.07
C ARG A 11 1.57 14.73 11.09
N LYS A 12 1.60 15.61 12.11
CA LYS A 12 2.62 15.57 13.17
C LYS A 12 2.50 14.30 14.01
N MET A 13 1.28 13.85 14.31
CA MET A 13 1.04 12.60 15.02
C MET A 13 1.43 11.37 14.20
N ILE A 14 1.03 11.29 12.93
CA ILE A 14 1.45 10.20 12.03
C ILE A 14 2.98 10.12 11.95
N ARG A 15 3.66 11.28 11.85
CA ARG A 15 5.12 11.34 11.80
C ARG A 15 5.79 10.94 13.12
N LYS A 16 5.15 11.17 14.28
CA LYS A 16 5.60 10.63 15.56
C LYS A 16 5.39 9.12 15.62
N PHE A 17 4.21 8.65 15.26
CA PHE A 17 3.85 7.23 15.25
C PHE A 17 4.79 6.42 14.36
N SER A 18 5.06 6.89 13.13
CA SER A 18 5.97 6.23 12.18
C SER A 18 7.43 6.16 12.64
N ARG A 19 7.83 6.96 13.64
CA ARG A 19 9.17 6.90 14.23
C ARG A 19 9.29 5.81 15.30
N THR A 20 8.18 5.36 15.86
CA THR A 20 8.18 4.28 16.86
C THR A 20 8.41 2.93 16.21
N ALA A 21 9.00 1.98 16.95
CA ALA A 21 9.18 0.61 16.46
C ALA A 21 7.83 -0.02 16.08
N TYR A 22 6.81 0.18 16.91
CA TYR A 22 5.44 -0.29 16.68
C TYR A 22 4.80 0.32 15.43
N GLY A 23 4.88 1.63 15.24
CA GLY A 23 4.31 2.28 14.05
C GLY A 23 5.01 1.86 12.75
N ARG A 24 6.29 1.50 12.79
CA ARG A 24 7.00 0.90 11.65
C ARG A 24 6.47 -0.49 11.34
N THR A 25 6.29 -1.36 12.35
CA THR A 25 5.72 -2.70 12.12
C THR A 25 4.31 -2.63 11.56
N VAL A 26 3.44 -1.77 12.12
CA VAL A 26 2.08 -1.57 11.62
C VAL A 26 2.08 -1.07 10.18
N PHE A 27 2.98 -0.13 9.84
CA PHE A 27 3.12 0.33 8.45
C PHE A 27 3.54 -0.81 7.51
N THR A 28 4.56 -1.58 7.89
CA THR A 28 5.02 -2.71 7.08
C THR A 28 3.90 -3.72 6.88
N LEU A 29 3.17 -4.08 7.94
CA LEU A 29 2.08 -5.05 7.85
C LEU A 29 0.90 -4.52 6.99
N ALA A 30 0.54 -3.25 7.17
CA ALA A 30 -0.54 -2.60 6.43
C ALA A 30 -0.27 -2.53 4.92
N TYR A 31 0.97 -2.23 4.53
CA TYR A 31 1.31 -1.96 3.13
C TYR A 31 2.14 -3.07 2.45
N ALA A 32 2.51 -4.15 3.15
CA ALA A 32 3.25 -5.27 2.56
C ALA A 32 2.54 -5.87 1.34
N ALA A 33 1.24 -6.13 1.47
CA ALA A 33 0.43 -6.66 0.37
C ALA A 33 0.37 -5.69 -0.81
N PHE A 34 0.22 -4.39 -0.55
CA PHE A 34 0.25 -3.35 -1.58
C PHE A 34 1.57 -3.37 -2.36
N PHE A 35 2.71 -3.35 -1.66
CA PHE A 35 4.03 -3.41 -2.31
C PHE A 35 4.24 -4.70 -3.09
N PHE A 36 3.75 -5.83 -2.58
CA PHE A 36 3.84 -7.11 -3.28
C PHE A 36 3.11 -7.08 -4.63
N PHE A 37 1.86 -6.58 -4.67
CA PHE A 37 1.11 -6.46 -5.92
C PHE A 37 1.73 -5.43 -6.88
N LEU A 38 2.34 -4.37 -6.35
CA LEU A 38 3.03 -3.36 -7.16
C LEU A 38 4.27 -3.96 -7.83
N ILE A 39 5.08 -4.72 -7.09
CA ILE A 39 6.25 -5.44 -7.62
C ILE A 39 5.82 -6.45 -8.69
N LEU A 40 4.76 -7.23 -8.44
CA LEU A 40 4.19 -8.15 -9.42
C LEU A 40 3.79 -7.42 -10.71
N THR A 41 3.12 -6.27 -10.58
CA THR A 41 2.71 -5.46 -11.75
C THR A 41 3.91 -5.01 -12.57
N VAL A 42 4.98 -4.56 -11.91
CA VAL A 42 6.23 -4.16 -12.57
C VAL A 42 6.89 -5.35 -13.27
N LEU A 43 6.93 -6.52 -12.65
CA LEU A 43 7.47 -7.73 -13.26
C LEU A 43 6.70 -8.12 -14.53
N PHE A 44 5.37 -8.07 -14.51
CA PHE A 44 4.54 -8.35 -15.70
C PHE A 44 4.78 -7.33 -16.82
N LEU A 45 4.90 -6.04 -16.49
CA LEU A 45 5.24 -4.99 -17.46
C LEU A 45 6.61 -5.21 -18.09
N PHE A 46 7.61 -5.58 -17.28
CA PHE A 46 8.95 -5.87 -17.76
C PHE A 46 8.96 -7.10 -18.68
N GLY A 47 8.22 -8.16 -18.31
CA GLY A 47 8.02 -9.33 -19.15
C GLY A 47 7.40 -9.00 -20.51
N MET A 48 6.41 -8.10 -20.57
CA MET A 48 5.83 -7.65 -21.84
C MET A 48 6.81 -6.87 -22.71
N LEU A 49 7.62 -5.98 -22.12
CA LEU A 49 8.63 -5.22 -22.86
C LEU A 49 9.67 -6.15 -23.49
N PHE A 50 10.19 -7.11 -22.72
CA PHE A 50 11.15 -8.10 -23.23
C PHE A 50 10.55 -9.03 -24.28
N GLY A 51 9.32 -9.52 -24.06
CA GLY A 51 8.63 -10.38 -25.03
C GLY A 51 8.34 -9.67 -26.36
N SER A 52 7.95 -8.39 -26.30
CA SER A 52 7.71 -7.56 -27.50
C SER A 52 8.98 -7.34 -28.32
N CYS A 53 10.12 -7.11 -27.66
CA CYS A 53 11.42 -6.96 -28.33
C CYS A 53 11.91 -8.25 -29.01
N LEU A 54 11.49 -9.43 -28.52
CA LEU A 54 11.90 -10.74 -29.05
C LEU A 54 10.90 -11.32 -30.06
N GLY A 55 9.87 -10.56 -30.46
CA GLY A 55 8.85 -11.03 -31.42
C GLY A 55 7.90 -12.10 -30.87
N VAL A 56 7.90 -12.32 -29.56
CA VAL A 56 7.09 -13.33 -28.87
C VAL A 56 5.72 -12.72 -28.60
N ASN A 57 4.81 -12.85 -29.57
CA ASN A 57 3.47 -12.24 -29.57
C ASN A 57 2.43 -13.07 -28.78
N TYR A 58 2.86 -13.67 -27.68
CA TYR A 58 2.02 -14.55 -26.89
C TYR A 58 1.34 -13.73 -25.78
N TYR A 59 0.00 -13.69 -25.80
CA TYR A 59 -0.84 -13.34 -24.65
C TYR A 59 -0.95 -11.86 -24.24
N THR A 60 -0.82 -10.88 -25.14
CA THR A 60 -1.04 -9.45 -24.81
C THR A 60 -2.35 -9.19 -24.05
N LEU A 61 -3.44 -9.85 -24.43
CA LEU A 61 -4.76 -9.69 -23.81
C LEU A 61 -4.85 -10.34 -22.42
N ASN A 62 -4.23 -11.51 -22.22
CA ASN A 62 -4.19 -12.17 -20.91
C ASN A 62 -3.28 -11.39 -19.94
N THR A 63 -2.11 -10.93 -20.40
CA THR A 63 -1.19 -10.14 -19.57
C THR A 63 -1.78 -8.79 -19.18
N LEU A 64 -2.57 -8.16 -20.06
CA LEU A 64 -3.36 -6.97 -19.73
C LEU A 64 -4.40 -7.25 -18.64
N MET A 65 -5.12 -8.37 -18.71
CA MET A 65 -6.07 -8.78 -17.66
C MET A 65 -5.36 -9.03 -16.33
N TRP A 66 -4.18 -9.66 -16.34
CA TRP A 66 -3.35 -9.84 -15.14
C TRP A 66 -2.89 -8.51 -14.53
N ILE A 67 -2.43 -7.57 -15.35
CA ILE A 67 -2.01 -6.24 -14.89
C ILE A 67 -3.19 -5.49 -14.27
N LEU A 68 -4.35 -5.49 -14.93
CA LEU A 68 -5.56 -4.87 -14.39
C LEU A 68 -5.99 -5.51 -13.07
N GLY A 69 -5.92 -6.84 -12.98
CA GLY A 69 -6.18 -7.59 -11.75
C GLY A 69 -5.22 -7.24 -10.62
N CYS A 70 -3.92 -7.14 -10.90
CA CYS A 70 -2.90 -6.74 -9.93
C CYS A 70 -3.08 -5.29 -9.48
N CYS A 71 -3.41 -4.37 -10.39
CA CYS A 71 -3.73 -2.98 -10.04
C CYS A 71 -4.96 -2.88 -9.13
N PHE A 72 -6.01 -3.65 -9.44
CA PHE A 72 -7.21 -3.69 -8.61
C PHE A 72 -6.93 -4.28 -7.22
N ALA A 73 -6.16 -5.38 -7.14
CA ALA A 73 -5.73 -5.97 -5.88
C ALA A 73 -4.81 -5.05 -5.07
N ALA A 74 -3.92 -4.30 -5.74
CA ALA A 74 -3.10 -3.26 -5.11
C ALA A 74 -3.99 -2.14 -4.53
N PHE A 75 -5.01 -1.71 -5.26
CA PHE A 75 -5.94 -0.69 -4.76
C PHE A 75 -6.74 -1.17 -3.53
N LEU A 76 -7.28 -2.39 -3.57
CA LEU A 76 -7.99 -2.97 -2.43
C LEU A 76 -7.07 -3.17 -1.21
N SER A 77 -5.87 -3.68 -1.42
CA SER A 77 -4.89 -3.85 -0.33
C SER A 77 -4.44 -2.50 0.24
N PHE A 78 -4.33 -1.46 -0.58
CA PHE A 78 -4.08 -0.10 -0.12
C PHE A 78 -5.22 0.45 0.74
N LEU A 79 -6.48 0.25 0.34
CA LEU A 79 -7.65 0.68 1.13
C LEU A 79 -7.73 -0.05 2.47
N ILE A 80 -7.59 -1.39 2.46
CA ILE A 80 -7.61 -2.21 3.68
C ILE A 80 -6.43 -1.86 4.59
N GLY A 81 -5.23 -1.72 4.02
CA GLY A 81 -4.03 -1.31 4.74
C GLY A 81 -4.17 0.06 5.37
N SER A 82 -4.74 1.03 4.65
CA SER A 82 -4.99 2.39 5.16
C SER A 82 -6.00 2.38 6.31
N ALA A 83 -7.08 1.60 6.19
CA ALA A 83 -8.08 1.45 7.24
C ALA A 83 -7.49 0.80 8.50
N TYR A 84 -6.68 -0.26 8.34
CA TYR A 84 -5.98 -0.91 9.44
C TYR A 84 -4.98 0.04 10.12
N TYR A 85 -4.16 0.75 9.33
CA TYR A 85 -3.21 1.74 9.83
C TYR A 85 -3.89 2.85 10.62
N TYR A 86 -5.04 3.35 10.14
CA TYR A 86 -5.82 4.37 10.84
C TYR A 86 -6.40 3.87 12.16
N LYS A 87 -6.89 2.62 12.20
CA LYS A 87 -7.38 1.99 13.43
C LYS A 87 -6.27 1.89 14.49
N GLU A 88 -5.08 1.43 14.11
CA GLU A 88 -3.95 1.30 15.02
C GLU A 88 -3.40 2.66 15.49
N LEU A 89 -3.35 3.64 14.58
CA LEU A 89 -3.01 5.02 14.93
C LEU A 89 -3.95 5.58 16.00
N ARG A 90 -5.26 5.30 15.88
CA ARG A 90 -6.25 5.74 16.86
C ARG A 90 -6.03 5.11 18.24
N ILE A 91 -5.70 3.81 18.29
CA ILE A 91 -5.39 3.11 19.54
C ILE A 91 -4.14 3.71 20.18
N TYR A 92 -3.09 3.95 19.38
CA TYR A 92 -1.85 4.56 19.86
C TYR A 92 -2.07 5.96 20.45
N VAL A 93 -2.87 6.80 19.79
CA VAL A 93 -3.19 8.15 20.30
C VAL A 93 -3.99 8.07 21.59
N LYS A 94 -4.99 7.18 21.67
CA LYS A 94 -5.77 6.98 22.90
C LYS A 94 -4.88 6.60 24.10
N ASN A 95 -3.92 5.72 23.88
CA ASN A 95 -2.99 5.28 24.94
C ASN A 95 -1.92 6.34 25.30
N LEU A 96 -1.87 7.46 24.60
CA LEU A 96 -0.92 8.55 24.84
C LEU A 96 -1.55 9.68 25.67
N ASP A 97 -2.88 9.72 25.74
CA ASP A 97 -3.69 10.67 26.51
C ASP A 97 -4.04 10.13 27.92
N GLU A 98 -3.74 8.85 28.21
CA GLU A 98 -3.78 8.20 29.54
C GLU A 98 -2.40 8.26 30.22
#